data_AF-A0A7S1YIJ1-F1
#
_entry.id   AF-A0A7S1YIJ1-F1
#
_cell.length_a   1.000
_cell.length_b   1.000
_cell.length_c   1.000
_cell.angle_alpha   90.00
_cell.angle_beta   90.00
_cell.angle_gamma   90.00
#
_symmetry.space_group_name_H-M   'P 1'
#
loop_
_entity.id
_entity.type
_entity.pdbx_description
1 polymer ?
#
loop_
_entity_poly.entity_id
_entity_poly.type
_entity_poly.pdbx_seq_one_letter_code
_entity_poly.pdbx_strand_id
1 'polypeptide(L)'
;GENLGDRLSISADGSRLALRRYIAGAPDTVEVYDISVSPPVQLGSALSCGAEGSTTALSSDGNRVAVSCEYFGANSGRVDIFDYDGSDWTRIGNLTASVDLSLFGWCSGFDATGNRLAISAPNYNFAGVNRIGLVRIFDYDGTTWN
;
A
#
# COMPACT_ATOMS: atom_id res chain seq x y z
N GLY A 1 -13.88 -10.04 -15.18
CA GLY A 1 -13.29 -8.72 -15.42
C GLY A 1 -12.20 -8.52 -14.39
N GLU A 2 -11.03 -8.03 -14.79
CA GLU A 2 -9.80 -8.10 -13.98
C GLU A 2 -9.71 -7.06 -12.85
N ASN A 3 -10.81 -6.37 -12.52
CA ASN A 3 -10.86 -5.28 -11.52
C ASN A 3 -9.74 -4.24 -11.68
N LEU A 4 -9.30 -4.01 -12.92
CA LEU A 4 -8.32 -2.98 -13.27
C LEU A 4 -8.98 -1.62 -13.04
N GLY A 5 -8.48 -0.84 -12.07
CA GLY A 5 -8.93 0.54 -11.81
C GLY A 5 -9.46 0.82 -10.41
N ASP A 6 -9.83 -0.19 -9.61
CA ASP A 6 -10.42 0.05 -8.29
C ASP A 6 -9.40 0.55 -7.25
N ARG A 7 -8.11 0.25 -7.46
CA ARG A 7 -7.01 0.53 -6.52
C ARG A 7 -5.73 0.88 -7.30
N LEU A 8 -5.61 2.14 -7.71
CA LEU A 8 -4.41 2.71 -8.35
C LEU A 8 -3.93 3.97 -7.62
N SER A 9 -2.67 4.33 -7.83
CA SER A 9 -2.13 5.63 -7.41
C SER A 9 -1.10 6.15 -8.40
N ILE A 10 -0.95 7.47 -8.48
CA ILE A 10 -0.07 8.15 -9.43
C ILE A 10 0.86 9.11 -8.69
N SER A 11 2.09 9.27 -9.17
CA SER A 11 3.02 10.29 -8.67
C SER A 11 2.52 11.69 -9.02
N ALA A 12 2.96 12.70 -8.26
CA ALA A 12 2.43 14.06 -8.42
C ALA A 12 2.80 14.70 -9.77
N ASP A 13 3.94 14.30 -10.35
CA ASP A 13 4.39 14.70 -11.69
C ASP A 13 3.72 13.91 -12.82
N GLY A 14 2.92 12.89 -12.49
CA GLY A 14 2.24 12.03 -13.45
C GLY A 14 3.17 11.05 -14.19
N SER A 15 4.43 10.88 -13.76
CA SER A 15 5.39 10.01 -14.43
C SER A 15 5.28 8.54 -14.03
N ARG A 16 4.72 8.23 -12.85
CA ARG A 16 4.62 6.86 -12.34
C ARG A 16 3.20 6.49 -11.93
N LEU A 17 2.80 5.27 -12.26
CA LEU A 17 1.50 4.67 -11.92
C LEU A 17 1.73 3.37 -11.17
N ALA A 18 1.18 3.25 -9.97
CA ALA A 18 1.07 1.99 -9.25
C ALA A 18 -0.35 1.43 -9.41
N LEU A 19 -0.45 0.14 -9.78
CA LEU A 19 -1.72 -0.53 -10.02
C LEU A 19 -1.76 -1.89 -9.34
N ARG A 20 -2.89 -2.19 -8.71
CA ARG A 20 -3.20 -3.54 -8.24
C ARG A 20 -3.46 -4.46 -9.43
N ARG A 21 -2.94 -5.68 -9.34
CA ARG A 21 -3.31 -6.80 -10.18
C ARG A 21 -3.92 -7.89 -9.31
N TYR A 22 -5.19 -8.19 -9.58
CA TYR A 22 -5.90 -9.28 -8.93
C TYR A 22 -5.53 -10.61 -9.57
N ILE A 23 -5.16 -11.60 -8.75
CA ILE A 23 -4.80 -12.94 -9.21
C ILE A 23 -5.66 -13.97 -8.47
N ALA A 24 -6.57 -14.63 -9.17
CA ALA A 24 -7.45 -15.61 -8.56
C ALA A 24 -6.65 -16.80 -7.99
N GLY A 25 -6.78 -17.05 -6.69
CA GLY A 25 -6.08 -18.16 -6.01
C GLY A 25 -4.61 -17.88 -5.69
N ALA A 26 -4.15 -16.64 -5.82
CA ALA A 26 -2.82 -16.21 -5.42
C ALA A 26 -2.90 -14.84 -4.70
N PRO A 27 -1.85 -14.43 -3.98
CA PRO A 27 -1.76 -13.07 -3.46
C PRO A 27 -1.89 -12.04 -4.57
N ASP A 28 -2.56 -10.93 -4.26
CA ASP A 28 -2.57 -9.77 -5.14
C ASP A 28 -1.16 -9.19 -5.25
N THR A 29 -0.89 -8.55 -6.39
CA THR A 29 0.34 -7.80 -6.59
C THR A 29 0.05 -6.33 -6.86
N VAL A 30 1.05 -5.49 -6.60
CA VAL A 30 1.10 -4.10 -7.07
C VAL A 30 2.28 -3.99 -8.03
N GLU A 31 1.99 -3.53 -9.24
CA GLU A 31 2.98 -3.27 -10.28
C GLU A 31 3.11 -1.75 -10.46
N VAL A 32 4.34 -1.25 -10.57
CA VAL A 32 4.61 0.18 -10.77
C VAL A 32 5.19 0.39 -12.17
N TYR A 33 4.68 1.37 -12.89
CA TYR A 33 5.07 1.68 -14.27
C TYR A 33 5.57 3.11 -14.39
N ASP A 34 6.63 3.30 -15.16
CA ASP A 34 6.95 4.58 -15.79
C ASP A 34 6.00 4.76 -16.99
N ILE A 35 5.13 5.76 -16.86
CA ILE A 35 4.13 6.14 -17.85
C ILE A 35 4.49 7.45 -18.57
N SER A 36 5.68 7.99 -18.31
CA SER A 36 6.22 9.13 -19.07
C SER A 36 6.75 8.74 -20.46
N VAL A 37 6.87 7.43 -20.70
CA VAL A 37 7.34 6.82 -21.96
C VAL A 37 6.23 6.00 -22.65
N SER A 38 6.37 5.77 -23.96
CA SER A 38 5.44 4.98 -24.77
C SER A 38 6.16 3.91 -25.58
N PRO A 39 5.86 2.60 -25.37
CA PRO A 39 4.90 2.08 -24.40
C PRO A 39 5.39 2.26 -22.94
N PRO A 40 4.48 2.30 -21.95
CA PRO A 40 4.86 2.33 -20.54
C PRO A 40 5.77 1.16 -20.15
N VAL A 41 6.69 1.41 -19.22
CA VAL A 41 7.70 0.43 -18.80
C VAL A 41 7.50 0.10 -17.32
N GLN A 42 7.43 -1.18 -16.98
CA GLN A 42 7.37 -1.59 -15.57
C GLN A 42 8.70 -1.28 -14.87
N LEU A 43 8.62 -0.72 -13.66
CA LEU A 43 9.75 -0.44 -12.79
C LEU A 43 9.86 -1.54 -11.74
N GLY A 44 10.98 -2.27 -11.76
CA GLY A 44 11.28 -3.33 -10.81
C GLY A 44 10.31 -4.53 -10.87
N SER A 45 10.42 -5.39 -9.87
CA SER A 45 9.58 -6.56 -9.68
C SER A 45 8.18 -6.19 -9.17
N ALA A 46 7.22 -7.10 -9.38
CA ALA A 46 5.88 -6.95 -8.82
C ALA A 46 5.92 -7.10 -7.29
N LEU A 47 5.23 -6.21 -6.58
CA LEU A 47 5.20 -6.16 -5.14
C LEU A 47 4.05 -6.99 -4.59
N SER A 48 4.26 -7.72 -3.50
CA SER A 48 3.17 -8.39 -2.77
C SER A 48 3.49 -8.46 -1.29
N CYS A 49 2.44 -8.39 -0.48
CA CYS A 49 2.48 -8.67 0.96
C CYS A 49 2.10 -10.13 1.29
N GLY A 50 1.77 -10.95 0.29
CA GLY A 50 1.36 -12.34 0.45
C GLY A 50 -0.12 -12.59 0.78
N ALA A 51 -1.01 -11.61 0.59
CA ALA A 51 -2.46 -11.78 0.79
C ALA A 51 -3.27 -11.03 -0.28
N GLU A 52 -4.59 -11.26 -0.28
CA GLU A 52 -5.54 -10.45 -1.04
C GLU A 52 -5.78 -9.10 -0.35
N GLY A 53 -6.24 -8.13 -1.13
CA GLY A 53 -6.30 -6.75 -0.69
C GLY A 53 -5.01 -6.06 -1.09
N SER A 54 -5.13 -4.99 -1.88
CA SER A 54 -3.98 -4.30 -2.46
C SER A 54 -4.40 -2.89 -2.83
N THR A 55 -4.84 -2.13 -1.82
CA THR A 55 -4.82 -0.67 -1.97
C THR A 55 -3.37 -0.23 -2.00
N THR A 56 -3.02 0.61 -2.97
CA THR A 56 -1.69 1.16 -3.11
C THR A 56 -1.70 2.68 -2.89
N ALA A 57 -0.66 3.18 -2.25
CA ALA A 57 -0.35 4.59 -2.20
C ALA A 57 1.06 4.80 -2.72
N LEU A 58 1.21 5.72 -3.66
CA LEU A 58 2.49 6.13 -4.23
C LEU A 58 2.85 7.51 -3.67
N SER A 59 4.10 7.67 -3.27
CA SER A 59 4.65 8.96 -2.83
C SER A 59 4.70 9.98 -3.96
N SER A 60 4.81 11.26 -3.61
CA SER A 60 4.79 12.36 -4.57
C SER A 60 5.87 12.25 -5.65
N ASP A 61 7.06 11.76 -5.30
CA ASP A 61 8.19 11.55 -6.21
C ASP A 61 8.17 10.18 -6.90
N GLY A 62 7.21 9.33 -6.53
CA GLY A 62 7.03 8.00 -7.08
C GLY A 62 8.09 6.98 -6.65
N ASN A 63 9.00 7.29 -5.72
CA ASN A 63 10.09 6.39 -5.32
C ASN A 63 9.74 5.51 -4.11
N ARG A 64 8.63 5.80 -3.44
CA ARG A 64 8.11 4.99 -2.33
C ARG A 64 6.67 4.58 -2.56
N VAL A 65 6.37 3.31 -2.27
CA VAL A 65 5.02 2.74 -2.42
C VAL A 65 4.62 1.96 -1.16
N ALA A 66 3.37 2.13 -0.75
CA ALA A 66 2.72 1.32 0.26
C ALA A 66 1.78 0.31 -0.42
N VAL A 67 1.89 -0.95 -0.05
CA VAL A 67 1.05 -2.06 -0.50
C VAL A 67 0.24 -2.55 0.69
N SER A 68 -1.08 -2.35 0.62
CA SER A 68 -1.99 -2.59 1.74
C SER A 68 -2.78 -3.87 1.53
N CYS A 69 -2.79 -4.74 2.52
CA CYS A 69 -3.39 -6.06 2.46
C CYS A 69 -4.35 -6.23 3.61
N GLU A 70 -5.53 -5.66 3.42
CA GLU A 70 -6.57 -5.56 4.43
C GLU A 70 -7.09 -6.93 4.91
N TYR A 71 -6.93 -7.98 4.10
CA TYR A 71 -7.33 -9.36 4.43
C TYR A 71 -6.18 -10.23 4.95
N PHE A 72 -5.01 -9.63 5.22
CA PHE A 72 -3.91 -10.34 5.86
C PHE A 72 -4.29 -10.75 7.30
N GLY A 73 -3.89 -11.96 7.71
CA GLY A 73 -4.25 -12.52 9.01
C GLY A 73 -5.75 -12.80 9.10
N ALA A 74 -6.31 -12.82 10.32
CA ALA A 74 -7.76 -12.89 10.54
C ALA A 74 -8.45 -11.56 10.17
N ASN A 75 -8.19 -11.05 8.96
CA ASN A 75 -8.56 -9.72 8.48
C ASN A 75 -8.12 -8.59 9.42
N SER A 76 -7.02 -8.78 10.14
CA SER A 76 -6.40 -7.74 10.96
C SER A 76 -5.78 -6.68 10.06
N GLY A 77 -5.23 -7.09 8.92
CA GLY A 77 -4.67 -6.21 7.90
C GLY A 77 -3.20 -5.84 8.15
N ARG A 78 -2.50 -5.54 7.05
CA ARG A 78 -1.07 -5.19 7.02
C ARG A 78 -0.79 -4.21 5.89
N VAL A 79 0.19 -3.34 6.08
CA VAL A 79 0.73 -2.48 5.02
C VAL A 79 2.24 -2.70 4.95
N ASP A 80 2.74 -3.09 3.78
CA ASP A 80 4.18 -3.16 3.50
C ASP A 80 4.62 -1.94 2.70
N ILE A 81 5.81 -1.42 3.01
CA ILE A 81 6.31 -0.17 2.43
C ILE A 81 7.65 -0.47 1.75
N PHE A 82 7.79 0.01 0.52
CA PHE A 82 8.94 -0.26 -0.34
C PHE A 82 9.51 1.03 -0.91
N ASP A 83 10.83 1.07 -1.04
CA ASP A 83 11.58 2.10 -1.75
C ASP A 83 12.19 1.55 -3.02
N TYR A 84 12.18 2.36 -4.07
CA TYR A 84 12.83 2.07 -5.34
C TYR A 84 14.30 2.49 -5.31
N ASP A 85 15.21 1.56 -5.59
CA ASP A 85 16.66 1.82 -5.57
C ASP A 85 17.23 2.28 -6.93
N GLY A 86 16.36 2.47 -7.93
CA GLY A 86 16.75 2.74 -9.31
C GLY A 86 16.79 1.49 -10.20
N SER A 87 16.65 0.30 -9.62
CA SER A 87 16.58 -0.97 -10.35
C SER A 87 15.40 -1.83 -9.92
N ASP A 88 15.18 -1.98 -8.61
CA ASP A 88 14.12 -2.80 -8.02
C ASP A 88 13.57 -2.15 -6.74
N TRP A 89 12.56 -2.78 -6.16
CA TRP A 89 11.90 -2.34 -4.94
C TRP A 89 12.41 -3.11 -3.73
N THR A 90 12.85 -2.39 -2.71
CA THR A 90 13.28 -2.97 -1.43
C THR A 90 12.28 -2.62 -0.33
N ARG A 91 11.83 -3.62 0.42
CA ARG A 91 10.94 -3.41 1.57
C ARG A 91 11.68 -2.72 2.71
N ILE A 92 11.20 -1.55 3.10
CA ILE A 92 11.79 -0.73 4.18
C ILE A 92 10.97 -0.77 5.48
N GLY A 93 9.77 -1.35 5.46
CA GLY A 93 8.96 -1.44 6.66
C GLY A 93 7.66 -2.19 6.50
N ASN A 94 7.03 -2.47 7.64
CA ASN A 94 5.65 -2.93 7.69
C ASN A 94 4.91 -2.45 8.90
N LEU A 95 3.62 -2.26 8.70
CA LEU A 95 2.69 -1.75 9.68
C LEU A 95 1.53 -2.73 9.78
N THR A 96 1.19 -3.11 11.01
CA THR A 96 0.11 -4.07 11.28
C THR A 96 -0.83 -3.51 12.34
N ALA A 97 -2.08 -3.97 12.32
CA ALA A 97 -2.98 -3.75 13.44
C ALA A 97 -2.88 -4.89 14.46
N SER A 98 -3.18 -4.57 15.72
CA SER A 98 -3.23 -5.51 16.84
C SER A 98 -4.64 -6.08 17.06
N VAL A 99 -5.59 -5.75 16.20
CA VAL A 99 -7.02 -6.10 16.35
C VAL A 99 -7.47 -6.84 15.11
N ASP A 100 -7.96 -8.05 15.31
CA ASP A 100 -8.55 -8.88 14.26
C ASP A 100 -9.78 -8.22 13.65
N LEU A 101 -10.07 -8.57 12.39
CA LEU A 101 -11.19 -8.06 11.60
C LEU A 101 -11.19 -6.53 11.40
N SER A 102 -10.12 -5.81 11.75
CA SER A 102 -10.07 -4.35 11.68
C SER A 102 -9.95 -3.81 10.25
N LEU A 103 -9.52 -4.63 9.29
CA LEU A 103 -9.24 -4.26 7.90
C LEU A 103 -8.22 -3.11 7.81
N PHE A 104 -7.15 -3.17 8.60
CA PHE A 104 -6.08 -2.18 8.54
C PHE A 104 -5.40 -2.20 7.17
N GLY A 105 -5.25 -1.02 6.56
CA GLY A 105 -4.80 -0.89 5.18
C GLY A 105 -5.93 -0.70 4.17
N TRP A 106 -7.18 -0.56 4.61
CA TRP A 106 -8.32 -0.37 3.69
C TRP A 106 -8.16 0.82 2.74
N CYS A 107 -7.62 1.92 3.26
CA CYS A 107 -7.12 3.07 2.52
C CYS A 107 -5.81 3.53 3.15
N SER A 108 -4.89 4.01 2.33
CA SER A 108 -3.63 4.60 2.76
C SER A 108 -3.26 5.81 1.89
N GLY A 109 -2.41 6.70 2.41
CA GLY A 109 -1.96 7.88 1.69
C GLY A 109 -0.69 8.49 2.29
N PHE A 110 0.29 8.75 1.45
CA PHE A 110 1.50 9.48 1.84
C PHE A 110 1.27 10.99 1.90
N ASP A 111 2.07 11.66 2.71
CA ASP A 111 2.29 13.09 2.56
C ASP A 111 3.18 13.41 1.35
N ALA A 112 3.37 14.69 1.07
CA ALA A 112 4.18 15.14 -0.07
C ALA A 112 5.64 14.68 0.02
N THR A 113 6.19 14.47 1.23
CA THR A 113 7.58 14.02 1.40
C THR A 113 7.74 12.51 1.32
N GLY A 114 6.65 11.74 1.38
CA GLY A 114 6.68 10.29 1.46
C GLY A 114 7.15 9.75 2.82
N ASN A 115 7.40 10.60 3.82
CA ASN A 115 7.87 10.20 5.15
C ASN A 115 6.75 10.13 6.20
N ARG A 116 5.51 10.49 5.83
CA ARG A 116 4.34 10.27 6.67
C ARG A 116 3.29 9.48 5.90
N LEU A 117 2.70 8.49 6.56
CA LEU A 117 1.69 7.60 5.98
C LEU A 117 0.46 7.55 6.88
N ALA A 118 -0.69 7.93 6.33
CA ALA A 118 -1.98 7.71 6.97
C ALA A 118 -2.55 6.35 6.53
N ILE A 119 -3.08 5.57 7.47
CA ILE A 119 -3.68 4.26 7.21
C ILE A 119 -5.00 4.14 7.96
N SER A 120 -6.04 3.67 7.27
CA SER A 120 -7.36 3.44 7.86
C SER A 120 -7.61 1.96 8.20
N ALA A 121 -8.44 1.73 9.22
CA ALA A 121 -8.99 0.44 9.62
C ALA A 121 -10.48 0.64 9.96
N PRO A 122 -11.39 0.55 8.97
CA PRO A 122 -12.80 0.94 9.14
C PRO A 122 -13.54 0.05 10.14
N ASN A 123 -13.10 -1.20 10.34
CA ASN A 123 -13.73 -2.14 11.24
C ASN A 123 -13.04 -2.24 12.61
N TYR A 124 -12.20 -1.26 12.95
CA TYR A 124 -11.52 -1.25 14.24
C TYR A 124 -12.52 -1.30 15.42
N ASN A 125 -12.25 -2.18 16.38
CA ASN A 125 -13.02 -2.35 17.61
C ASN A 125 -12.20 -1.84 18.80
N PHE A 126 -12.83 -1.12 19.73
CA PHE A 126 -12.15 -0.61 20.92
C PHE A 126 -13.10 -0.53 22.11
N ALA A 127 -12.62 -0.95 23.29
CA ALA A 127 -13.35 -0.85 24.56
C ALA A 127 -14.80 -1.39 24.51
N GLY A 128 -15.03 -2.49 23.78
CA GLY A 128 -16.35 -3.12 23.64
C GLY A 128 -17.26 -2.50 22.58
N VAL A 129 -16.81 -1.46 21.87
CA VAL A 129 -17.56 -0.86 20.75
C VAL A 129 -17.03 -1.41 19.43
N ASN A 130 -17.94 -1.91 18.59
CA ASN A 130 -17.61 -2.54 17.31
C ASN A 130 -17.61 -1.52 16.16
N ARG A 131 -16.65 -1.66 15.23
CA ARG A 131 -16.55 -0.91 13.96
C ARG A 131 -16.60 0.60 14.15
N ILE A 132 -15.87 1.10 15.13
CA ILE A 132 -15.74 2.55 15.36
C ILE A 132 -14.83 3.22 14.33
N GLY A 133 -14.07 2.41 13.59
CA GLY A 133 -13.06 2.89 12.66
C GLY A 133 -11.82 3.44 13.37
N LEU A 134 -10.74 3.53 12.62
CA LEU A 134 -9.48 4.11 13.07
C LEU A 134 -8.72 4.66 11.88
N VAL A 135 -8.05 5.79 12.08
CA VAL A 135 -6.95 6.23 11.22
C VAL A 135 -5.71 6.33 12.09
N ARG A 136 -4.62 5.70 11.65
CA ARG A 136 -3.30 5.84 12.27
C ARG A 136 -2.37 6.58 11.32
N ILE A 137 -1.54 7.45 11.88
CA ILE A 137 -0.49 8.16 11.18
C ILE A 137 0.82 7.56 11.62
N PHE A 138 1.69 7.27 10.66
CA PHE A 138 3.05 6.77 10.90
C PHE A 138 4.06 7.71 10.29
N ASP A 139 5.19 7.87 10.95
CA ASP A 139 6.30 8.72 10.49
C ASP A 139 7.57 7.86 10.27
N TYR A 140 8.28 8.13 9.18
CA TYR A 140 9.55 7.50 8.85
C TYR A 140 10.71 8.35 9.35
N ASP A 141 11.57 7.77 10.20
CA ASP A 141 12.72 8.47 10.80
C ASP A 141 14.01 8.36 9.97
N GLY A 142 13.95 7.75 8.79
CA GLY A 142 15.12 7.42 7.97
C GLY A 142 15.58 5.97 8.09
N THR A 143 15.07 5.24 9.09
CA THR A 143 15.40 3.83 9.34
C THR A 143 14.17 2.96 9.59
N THR A 144 13.17 3.48 10.29
CA THR A 144 11.98 2.75 10.71
C THR A 144 10.72 3.61 10.60
N TRP A 145 9.59 2.92 10.44
CA TRP A 145 8.26 3.52 10.51
C TRP A 145 7.72 3.38 11.93
N ASN A 146 7.30 4.49 12.54
CA ASN A 146 6.79 4.56 13.91
C ASN A 146 5.35 5.04 13.97
#